data_AF-A0A3S8RLM3-F1
#
_entry.id   AF-A0A3S8RLM3-F1
#
_cell.length_a   1.000
_cell.length_b   1.000
_cell.length_c   1.000
_cell.angle_alpha   90.00
_cell.angle_beta   90.00
_cell.angle_gamma   90.00
#
_symmetry.space_group_name_H-M   'P 1'
#
loop_
_entity.id
_entity.type
_entity.pdbx_description
1 polymer ?
#
loop_
_entity_poly.entity_id
_entity_poly.type
_entity_poly.pdbx_seq_one_letter_code
_entity_poly.pdbx_strand_id
1 'polypeptide(L)'
;MAVKNMVEAITDGLEVMFEHDEKVLIFGEDVGKNGGVFRATDGLQAKFGEDRVFDTPLAESGILGLSIGLGVEGFRPLPEIQFFGFITEAIDSITNQMARMRYRTEGQLFAPITIRSPYGGGVATPEIHSDSYEGMIAQMPGMRVVVPSNPYDAKGLLISSIKSNDPVLFLEHLKLYRGEKVEVPEGVYEVPLDKANIVREGTDISIVSYGAMVVEARKAADILAEEGISVEVVDLRTIAPLDMGTIGESVAKTGRVLVVQEAQRIAGVASHVMSEISERFFLDLVAPVSRVTAPDTTYPLPQAEQIWLPNAQDIVTSARKLVQEY
;
A
#
# COMPACT_ATOMS: atom_id res chain seq x y z
N MET A 1 18.01 15.96 -5.88
CA MET A 1 17.61 14.75 -5.11
C MET A 1 17.84 15.08 -3.65
N ALA A 2 16.88 14.75 -2.79
CA ALA A 2 16.96 15.05 -1.36
C ALA A 2 16.74 13.78 -0.54
N VAL A 3 17.44 13.67 0.60
CA VAL A 3 17.29 12.54 1.51
C VAL A 3 16.01 12.73 2.33
N LYS A 4 14.99 11.89 2.09
CA LYS A 4 13.66 12.00 2.70
C LYS A 4 13.23 10.68 3.35
N ASN A 5 12.52 10.76 4.47
CA ASN A 5 11.67 9.64 4.94
C ASN A 5 10.35 9.59 4.15
N MET A 6 9.50 8.61 4.45
CA MET A 6 8.30 8.37 3.65
C MET A 6 7.28 9.51 3.77
N VAL A 7 7.07 10.08 4.97
CA VAL A 7 6.14 11.22 5.12
C VAL A 7 6.64 12.46 4.39
N GLU A 8 7.94 12.76 4.47
CA GLU A 8 8.59 13.86 3.74
C GLU A 8 8.47 13.67 2.21
N ALA A 9 8.54 12.42 1.73
CA ALA A 9 8.37 12.10 0.30
C ALA A 9 6.91 12.21 -0.16
N ILE A 10 5.95 11.82 0.68
CA ILE A 10 4.51 11.98 0.42
C ILE A 10 4.16 13.46 0.33
N THR A 11 4.56 14.28 1.31
CA THR A 11 4.33 15.74 1.28
C THR A 11 4.93 16.37 0.02
N ASP A 12 6.14 15.96 -0.35
CA ASP A 12 6.81 16.43 -1.57
C ASP A 12 6.08 16.02 -2.86
N GLY A 13 5.53 14.79 -2.90
CA GLY A 13 4.68 14.34 -4.00
C GLY A 13 3.39 15.14 -4.12
N LEU A 14 2.73 15.43 -2.99
CA LEU A 14 1.53 16.26 -2.93
C LEU A 14 1.83 17.69 -3.40
N GLU A 15 2.89 18.31 -2.87
CA GLU A 15 3.32 19.66 -3.23
C GLU A 15 3.56 19.80 -4.73
N VAL A 16 4.32 18.88 -5.32
CA VAL A 16 4.60 18.87 -6.76
C VAL A 16 3.30 18.72 -7.56
N MET A 17 2.36 17.88 -7.15
CA MET A 17 1.08 17.75 -7.87
C MET A 17 0.22 19.02 -7.79
N PHE A 18 0.26 19.76 -6.69
CA PHE A 18 -0.43 21.04 -6.57
C PHE A 18 0.14 22.12 -7.50
N GLU A 19 1.46 22.12 -7.71
CA GLU A 19 2.14 23.05 -8.63
C GLU A 19 1.79 22.78 -10.10
N HIS A 20 1.43 21.54 -10.45
CA HIS A 20 1.23 21.11 -11.84
C HIS A 20 -0.24 20.98 -12.24
N ASP A 21 -1.15 20.80 -11.29
CA ASP A 21 -2.57 20.59 -11.59
C ASP A 21 -3.46 21.36 -10.60
N GLU A 22 -4.11 22.41 -11.10
CA GLU A 22 -5.04 23.26 -10.35
C GLU A 22 -6.32 22.53 -9.90
N LYS A 23 -6.62 21.36 -10.49
CA LYS A 23 -7.78 20.53 -10.15
C LYS A 23 -7.56 19.63 -8.94
N VAL A 24 -6.33 19.50 -8.46
CA VAL A 24 -6.02 18.68 -7.29
C VAL A 24 -6.54 19.36 -6.02
N LEU A 25 -7.27 18.62 -5.20
CA LEU A 25 -7.80 19.06 -3.91
C LEU A 25 -7.44 18.05 -2.82
N ILE A 26 -6.97 18.50 -1.67
CA ILE A 26 -6.79 17.65 -0.47
C ILE A 26 -7.81 18.06 0.57
N PHE A 27 -8.49 17.09 1.14
CA PHE A 27 -9.43 17.34 2.22
C PHE A 27 -9.64 16.10 3.08
N GLY A 28 -10.04 16.32 4.32
CA GLY A 28 -10.22 15.30 5.33
C GLY A 28 -10.18 15.92 6.71
N GLU A 29 -10.05 15.08 7.73
CA GLU A 29 -10.00 15.54 9.12
C GLU A 29 -8.60 16.05 9.48
N ASP A 30 -8.51 17.32 9.87
CA ASP A 30 -7.28 18.00 10.33
C ASP A 30 -6.15 18.12 9.29
N VAL A 31 -6.44 17.97 8.00
CA VAL A 31 -5.44 18.05 6.91
C VAL A 31 -5.05 19.48 6.54
N GLY A 32 -5.86 20.48 6.92
CA GLY A 32 -5.70 21.88 6.59
C GLY A 32 -4.62 22.56 7.45
N LYS A 33 -5.04 23.43 8.36
CA LYS A 33 -4.10 24.25 9.16
C LYS A 33 -3.19 23.40 10.05
N ASN A 34 -3.68 22.27 10.54
CA ASN A 34 -2.90 21.37 11.38
C ASN A 34 -1.89 20.54 10.56
N GLY A 35 -2.01 20.44 9.23
CA GLY A 35 -1.08 19.68 8.39
C GLY A 35 -1.20 18.16 8.50
N GLY A 36 -2.34 17.67 9.01
CA GLY A 36 -2.60 16.26 9.26
C GLY A 36 -1.98 15.76 10.56
N VAL A 37 -2.61 14.78 11.20
CA VAL A 37 -2.14 14.19 12.47
C VAL A 37 -0.75 13.52 12.32
N PHE A 38 -0.39 13.12 11.10
CA PHE A 38 0.92 12.56 10.77
C PHE A 38 1.93 13.56 10.17
N ARG A 39 1.51 14.81 9.92
CA ARG A 39 2.29 15.84 9.18
C ARG A 39 2.47 15.54 7.69
N ALA A 40 1.58 14.75 7.08
CA ALA A 40 1.64 14.42 5.65
C ALA A 40 1.27 15.61 4.74
N THR A 41 0.47 16.55 5.23
CA THR A 41 0.00 17.73 4.49
C THR A 41 0.54 19.04 5.06
N ASP A 42 1.59 18.96 5.89
CA ASP A 42 2.16 20.09 6.60
C ASP A 42 2.60 21.22 5.64
N GLY A 43 2.20 22.45 5.95
CA GLY A 43 2.51 23.64 5.15
C GLY A 43 1.73 23.78 3.82
N LEU A 44 1.03 22.73 3.34
CA LEU A 44 0.37 22.78 2.03
C LEU A 44 -0.77 23.80 1.97
N GLN A 45 -1.61 23.89 3.01
CA GLN A 45 -2.68 24.90 3.07
C GLN A 45 -2.11 26.32 3.07
N ALA A 46 -1.03 26.57 3.81
CA ALA A 46 -0.40 27.89 3.84
C ALA A 46 0.18 28.29 2.47
N LYS A 47 0.66 27.32 1.69
CA LYS A 47 1.24 27.54 0.35
C LYS A 47 0.16 27.67 -0.75
N PHE A 48 -0.88 26.84 -0.73
CA PHE A 48 -1.83 26.69 -1.83
C PHE A 48 -3.25 27.22 -1.53
N GLY A 49 -3.50 27.65 -0.29
CA GLY A 49 -4.77 28.23 0.14
C GLY A 49 -5.78 27.22 0.65
N GLU A 50 -6.74 27.74 1.42
CA GLU A 50 -7.84 26.97 2.02
C GLU A 50 -8.77 26.39 0.94
N ASP A 51 -8.90 27.04 -0.23
CA ASP A 51 -9.74 26.54 -1.32
C ASP A 51 -9.25 25.21 -1.93
N ARG A 52 -7.99 24.82 -1.66
CA ARG A 52 -7.39 23.59 -2.22
C ARG A 52 -6.94 22.57 -1.18
N VAL A 53 -6.70 23.00 0.06
CA VAL A 53 -6.38 22.13 1.19
C VAL A 53 -7.27 22.54 2.37
N PHE A 54 -8.29 21.75 2.69
CA PHE A 54 -9.30 22.14 3.68
C PHE A 54 -9.75 21.00 4.59
N ASP A 55 -10.13 21.37 5.81
CA ASP A 55 -10.69 20.45 6.79
C ASP A 55 -12.16 20.14 6.48
N THR A 56 -12.58 18.90 6.75
CA THR A 56 -13.98 18.47 6.64
C THR A 56 -14.62 18.25 8.00
N PRO A 57 -15.96 18.19 8.10
CA PRO A 57 -16.61 17.56 9.24
C PRO A 57 -16.13 16.11 9.43
N LEU A 58 -16.19 15.62 10.68
CA LEU A 58 -15.78 14.27 11.08
C LEU A 58 -16.84 13.26 10.63
N ALA A 59 -16.74 12.79 9.39
CA ALA A 59 -17.67 11.86 8.75
C ALA A 59 -17.07 11.30 7.45
N GLU A 60 -16.44 10.13 7.53
CA GLU A 60 -15.72 9.48 6.42
C GLU A 60 -16.62 9.24 5.21
N SER A 61 -17.88 8.85 5.45
CA SER A 61 -18.89 8.70 4.39
C SER A 61 -19.10 9.99 3.61
N GLY A 62 -19.15 11.12 4.32
CA GLY A 62 -19.27 12.45 3.74
C GLY A 62 -18.02 12.86 2.96
N ILE A 63 -16.82 12.54 3.49
CA ILE A 63 -15.54 12.80 2.81
C ILE A 63 -15.49 12.08 1.46
N LEU A 64 -15.80 10.78 1.42
CA LEU A 64 -15.78 10.04 0.16
C LEU A 64 -16.96 10.40 -0.77
N GLY A 65 -18.11 10.75 -0.21
CA GLY A 65 -19.24 11.28 -0.98
C GLY A 65 -18.90 12.60 -1.69
N LEU A 66 -18.26 13.53 -0.97
CA LEU A 66 -17.75 14.79 -1.52
C LEU A 66 -16.74 14.54 -2.64
N SER A 67 -15.84 13.57 -2.44
CA SER A 67 -14.86 13.16 -3.45
C SER A 67 -15.51 12.71 -4.75
N ILE A 68 -16.60 11.94 -4.67
CA ILE A 68 -17.32 11.50 -5.88
C ILE A 68 -17.92 12.70 -6.62
N GLY A 69 -18.58 13.62 -5.91
CA GLY A 69 -19.16 14.82 -6.51
C GLY A 69 -18.10 15.70 -7.19
N LEU A 70 -16.98 15.96 -6.50
CA LEU A 70 -15.85 16.73 -7.04
C LEU A 70 -15.24 16.06 -8.28
N GLY A 71 -15.07 14.74 -8.25
CA GLY A 71 -14.55 13.98 -9.39
C GLY A 71 -15.45 14.08 -10.64
N VAL A 72 -16.78 14.07 -10.45
CA VAL A 72 -17.75 14.26 -11.54
C VAL A 72 -17.67 15.67 -12.14
N GLU A 73 -17.43 16.68 -11.32
CA GLU A 73 -17.21 18.08 -11.75
C GLU A 73 -15.79 18.34 -12.31
N GLY A 74 -14.99 17.29 -12.49
CA GLY A 74 -13.68 17.36 -13.13
C GLY A 74 -12.53 17.83 -12.23
N PHE A 75 -12.70 17.79 -10.91
CA PHE A 75 -11.60 17.90 -9.96
C PHE A 75 -10.84 16.56 -9.83
N ARG A 76 -9.68 16.58 -9.17
CA ARG A 76 -8.88 15.41 -8.79
C ARG A 76 -8.78 15.31 -7.27
N PRO A 77 -9.77 14.68 -6.62
CA PRO A 77 -9.87 14.67 -5.17
C PRO A 77 -8.86 13.71 -4.53
N LEU A 78 -8.20 14.19 -3.47
CA LEU A 78 -7.28 13.47 -2.61
C LEU A 78 -7.82 13.43 -1.18
N PRO A 79 -8.93 12.72 -0.93
CA PRO A 79 -9.45 12.58 0.42
C PRO A 79 -8.46 11.82 1.30
N GLU A 80 -8.30 12.29 2.54
CA GLU A 80 -7.62 11.54 3.60
C GLU A 80 -8.65 10.90 4.53
N ILE A 81 -8.57 9.58 4.70
CA ILE A 81 -9.22 8.86 5.79
C ILE A 81 -8.18 8.69 6.89
N GLN A 82 -8.44 9.25 8.07
CA GLN A 82 -7.41 9.52 9.08
C GLN A 82 -6.68 8.25 9.56
N PHE A 83 -7.38 7.12 9.65
CA PHE A 83 -6.83 5.79 9.83
C PHE A 83 -7.63 4.79 9.01
N PHE A 84 -6.95 3.81 8.41
CA PHE A 84 -7.62 2.91 7.48
C PHE A 84 -8.66 2.00 8.15
N GLY A 85 -8.59 1.79 9.47
CA GLY A 85 -9.66 1.11 10.20
C GLY A 85 -11.03 1.83 10.14
N PHE A 86 -11.04 3.16 9.90
CA PHE A 86 -12.25 3.97 9.76
C PHE A 86 -12.87 3.89 8.35
N ILE A 87 -12.21 3.19 7.40
CA ILE A 87 -12.72 3.05 6.04
C ILE A 87 -14.10 2.36 5.98
N THR A 88 -14.44 1.60 7.02
CA THR A 88 -15.71 0.88 7.15
C THR A 88 -16.91 1.82 7.16
N GLU A 89 -16.76 3.05 7.67
CA GLU A 89 -17.79 4.10 7.66
C GLU A 89 -18.11 4.62 6.25
N ALA A 90 -17.20 4.41 5.28
CA ALA A 90 -17.31 4.95 3.92
C ALA A 90 -17.31 3.86 2.83
N ILE A 91 -17.52 2.60 3.20
CA ILE A 91 -17.37 1.48 2.26
C ILE A 91 -18.37 1.51 1.10
N ASP A 92 -19.58 2.07 1.28
CA ASP A 92 -20.56 2.25 0.19
C ASP A 92 -20.03 3.17 -0.92
N SER A 93 -19.44 4.31 -0.53
CA SER A 93 -18.84 5.26 -1.45
C SER A 93 -17.75 4.61 -2.30
N ILE A 94 -17.02 3.63 -1.75
CA ILE A 94 -16.00 2.87 -2.46
C ILE A 94 -16.66 1.82 -3.38
N THR A 95 -17.36 0.86 -2.78
CA THR A 95 -17.88 -0.35 -3.43
C THR A 95 -18.98 -0.09 -4.45
N ASN A 96 -19.95 0.72 -4.06
CA ASN A 96 -21.20 0.88 -4.78
C ASN A 96 -21.18 2.14 -5.63
N GLN A 97 -20.28 3.08 -5.37
CA GLN A 97 -20.17 4.33 -6.13
C GLN A 97 -18.89 4.39 -6.97
N MET A 98 -17.77 4.85 -6.42
CA MET A 98 -16.61 5.26 -7.24
C MET A 98 -16.03 4.11 -8.08
N ALA A 99 -15.92 2.89 -7.52
CA ALA A 99 -15.38 1.72 -8.22
C ALA A 99 -16.20 1.36 -9.47
N ARG A 100 -17.49 1.69 -9.46
CA ARG A 100 -18.44 1.33 -10.52
C ARG A 100 -18.72 2.49 -11.48
N MET A 101 -18.27 3.71 -11.18
CA MET A 101 -18.68 4.92 -11.90
C MET A 101 -18.42 4.82 -13.41
N ARG A 102 -17.18 4.49 -13.80
CA ARG A 102 -16.80 4.35 -15.21
C ARG A 102 -17.61 3.29 -15.92
N TYR A 103 -17.77 2.13 -15.29
CA TYR A 103 -18.54 1.02 -15.85
C TYR A 103 -20.03 1.36 -16.00
N ARG A 104 -20.65 1.88 -14.92
CA ARG A 104 -22.08 2.25 -14.84
C ARG A 104 -22.47 3.27 -15.90
N THR A 105 -21.55 4.16 -16.25
CA THR A 105 -21.80 5.28 -17.17
C THR A 105 -21.22 5.04 -18.56
N GLU A 106 -20.76 3.81 -18.85
CA GLU A 106 -20.14 3.46 -20.13
C GLU A 106 -18.99 4.41 -20.54
N GLY A 107 -18.22 4.86 -19.54
CA GLY A 107 -17.10 5.78 -19.72
C GLY A 107 -17.48 7.25 -19.89
N GLN A 108 -18.74 7.64 -19.68
CA GLN A 108 -19.12 9.06 -19.70
C GLN A 108 -18.63 9.82 -18.47
N LEU A 109 -18.61 9.17 -17.29
CA LEU A 109 -18.09 9.74 -16.05
C LEU A 109 -16.95 8.88 -15.51
N PHE A 110 -16.03 9.53 -14.79
CA PHE A 110 -14.87 8.91 -14.16
C PHE A 110 -14.82 9.28 -12.68
N ALA A 111 -14.03 8.53 -11.92
CA ALA A 111 -13.75 8.82 -10.51
C ALA A 111 -12.23 8.97 -10.33
N PRO A 112 -11.62 10.09 -10.74
CA PRO A 112 -10.18 10.36 -10.60
C PRO A 112 -9.82 10.71 -9.15
N ILE A 113 -10.10 9.76 -8.23
CA ILE A 113 -10.02 9.93 -6.79
C ILE A 113 -8.85 9.09 -6.28
N THR A 114 -7.94 9.69 -5.50
CA THR A 114 -6.94 8.94 -4.75
C THR A 114 -7.23 9.05 -3.26
N ILE A 115 -7.77 7.98 -2.67
CA ILE A 115 -7.99 7.90 -1.23
C ILE A 115 -6.66 7.61 -0.57
N ARG A 116 -6.19 8.50 0.29
CA ARG A 116 -5.02 8.27 1.14
C ARG A 116 -5.48 7.83 2.52
N SER A 117 -4.81 6.83 3.08
CA SER A 117 -5.07 6.45 4.47
C SER A 117 -3.87 5.74 5.08
N PRO A 118 -3.48 6.09 6.32
CA PRO A 118 -2.44 5.37 7.01
C PRO A 118 -2.95 4.07 7.63
N TYR A 119 -2.09 3.06 7.71
CA TYR A 119 -2.44 1.75 8.25
C TYR A 119 -1.21 1.05 8.87
N GLY A 120 -1.42 -0.11 9.49
CA GLY A 120 -0.34 -1.02 9.87
C GLY A 120 0.34 -0.70 11.20
N GLY A 121 0.94 -1.73 11.78
CA GLY A 121 1.30 -1.84 13.18
C GLY A 121 2.70 -1.41 13.59
N GLY A 122 3.02 -1.71 14.86
CA GLY A 122 4.37 -1.59 15.41
C GLY A 122 4.71 -0.18 15.91
N VAL A 123 3.69 0.64 16.16
CA VAL A 123 3.82 2.00 16.71
C VAL A 123 2.89 2.23 17.91
N ALA A 124 2.36 1.17 18.52
CA ALA A 124 1.55 1.22 19.76
C ALA A 124 0.31 2.12 19.67
N THR A 125 -0.48 1.98 18.60
CA THR A 125 -1.71 2.76 18.42
C THR A 125 -2.86 2.28 19.31
N PRO A 126 -3.89 3.10 19.55
CA PRO A 126 -5.18 2.63 20.04
C PRO A 126 -5.83 1.60 19.09
N GLU A 127 -6.91 0.98 19.57
CA GLU A 127 -7.75 0.04 18.80
C GLU A 127 -8.17 0.65 17.45
N ILE A 128 -8.32 -0.17 16.39
CA ILE A 128 -8.70 0.19 15.01
C ILE A 128 -7.78 1.16 14.23
N HIS A 129 -6.61 1.51 14.77
CA HIS A 129 -5.67 2.44 14.10
C HIS A 129 -4.56 1.73 13.30
N SER A 130 -4.32 0.43 13.54
CA SER A 130 -3.25 -0.35 12.89
C SER A 130 -3.75 -1.47 11.99
N ASP A 131 -5.07 -1.65 11.89
CA ASP A 131 -5.66 -2.75 11.13
C ASP A 131 -5.31 -2.72 9.64
N SER A 132 -5.07 -3.91 9.10
CA SER A 132 -4.77 -4.16 7.69
C SER A 132 -6.00 -4.72 6.97
N TYR A 133 -6.86 -3.82 6.48
CA TYR A 133 -8.14 -4.15 5.80
C TYR A 133 -8.04 -4.16 4.27
N GLU A 134 -6.84 -4.17 3.70
CA GLU A 134 -6.61 -3.94 2.27
C GLU A 134 -7.22 -5.07 1.42
N GLY A 135 -7.31 -6.27 1.99
CA GLY A 135 -7.99 -7.41 1.40
C GLY A 135 -9.48 -7.18 1.14
N MET A 136 -10.15 -6.31 1.91
CA MET A 136 -11.55 -5.96 1.64
C MET A 136 -11.69 -5.19 0.35
N ILE A 137 -10.82 -4.18 0.14
CA ILE A 137 -10.88 -3.30 -1.02
C ILE A 137 -10.29 -3.96 -2.26
N ALA A 138 -9.27 -4.80 -2.10
CA ALA A 138 -8.66 -5.57 -3.20
C ALA A 138 -9.67 -6.47 -3.95
N GLN A 139 -10.75 -6.87 -3.30
CA GLN A 139 -11.83 -7.67 -3.89
C GLN A 139 -12.83 -6.86 -4.73
N MET A 140 -12.66 -5.54 -4.84
CA MET A 140 -13.61 -4.64 -5.50
C MET A 140 -13.13 -4.30 -6.92
N PRO A 141 -13.75 -4.86 -7.98
CA PRO A 141 -13.38 -4.51 -9.35
C PRO A 141 -13.60 -3.02 -9.61
N GLY A 142 -12.64 -2.40 -10.30
CA GLY A 142 -12.63 -0.97 -10.58
C GLY A 142 -11.89 -0.12 -9.55
N MET A 143 -11.44 -0.72 -8.44
CA MET A 143 -10.47 -0.11 -7.52
C MET A 143 -9.05 -0.58 -7.85
N ARG A 144 -8.08 0.33 -7.67
CA ARG A 144 -6.67 -0.04 -7.46
C ARG A 144 -6.30 0.09 -5.99
N VAL A 145 -5.45 -0.80 -5.49
CA VAL A 145 -4.92 -0.74 -4.11
C VAL A 145 -3.40 -0.74 -4.15
N VAL A 146 -2.80 0.33 -3.65
CA VAL A 146 -1.38 0.66 -3.73
C VAL A 146 -0.81 0.81 -2.34
N VAL A 147 0.33 0.16 -2.08
CA VAL A 147 0.98 0.06 -0.77
C VAL A 147 2.50 0.20 -0.93
N PRO A 148 3.06 1.42 -0.91
CA PRO A 148 4.50 1.64 -0.98
C PRO A 148 5.25 1.05 0.23
N SER A 149 6.49 0.62 0.01
CA SER A 149 7.38 0.08 1.05
C SER A 149 8.55 1.01 1.42
N ASN A 150 8.76 2.08 0.67
CA ASN A 150 9.91 2.98 0.81
C ASN A 150 9.59 4.39 0.29
N PRO A 151 10.38 5.43 0.66
CA PRO A 151 10.08 6.82 0.28
C PRO A 151 10.12 7.10 -1.23
N TYR A 152 10.99 6.43 -1.98
CA TYR A 152 11.07 6.60 -3.45
C TYR A 152 9.78 6.11 -4.11
N ASP A 153 9.32 4.91 -3.76
CA ASP A 153 8.09 4.36 -4.29
C ASP A 153 6.87 5.13 -3.79
N ALA A 154 6.85 5.59 -2.53
CA ALA A 154 5.75 6.36 -1.99
C ALA A 154 5.44 7.61 -2.83
N LYS A 155 6.45 8.44 -3.14
CA LYS A 155 6.23 9.63 -3.98
C LYS A 155 5.83 9.26 -5.41
N GLY A 156 6.56 8.35 -6.06
CA GLY A 156 6.32 8.02 -7.46
C GLY A 156 4.97 7.31 -7.71
N LEU A 157 4.57 6.42 -6.80
CA LEU A 157 3.28 5.75 -6.85
C LEU A 157 2.14 6.71 -6.50
N LEU A 158 2.34 7.64 -5.56
CA LEU A 158 1.35 8.66 -5.24
C LEU A 158 1.07 9.55 -6.45
N ILE A 159 2.12 10.07 -7.10
CA ILE A 159 1.98 10.87 -8.33
C ILE A 159 1.21 10.10 -9.40
N SER A 160 1.55 8.81 -9.62
CA SER A 160 0.87 7.96 -10.59
C SER A 160 -0.59 7.70 -10.22
N SER A 161 -0.88 7.59 -8.91
CA SER A 161 -2.25 7.44 -8.39
C SER A 161 -3.08 8.69 -8.65
N ILE A 162 -2.54 9.89 -8.39
CA ILE A 162 -3.21 11.17 -8.61
C ILE A 162 -3.53 11.38 -10.10
N LYS A 163 -2.64 10.93 -10.99
CA LYS A 163 -2.82 11.00 -12.45
C LYS A 163 -3.82 9.97 -12.98
N SER A 164 -4.10 8.90 -12.23
CA SER A 164 -5.12 7.91 -12.60
C SER A 164 -6.49 8.58 -12.79
N ASN A 165 -7.24 8.10 -13.79
CA ASN A 165 -8.64 8.48 -13.96
C ASN A 165 -9.61 7.45 -13.33
N ASP A 166 -9.06 6.41 -12.71
CA ASP A 166 -9.80 5.41 -11.93
C ASP A 166 -9.47 5.58 -10.44
N PRO A 167 -10.38 5.17 -9.54
CA PRO A 167 -10.18 5.36 -8.12
C PRO A 167 -9.03 4.48 -7.60
N VAL A 168 -8.15 5.09 -6.82
CA VAL A 168 -7.00 4.43 -6.20
C VAL A 168 -7.09 4.57 -4.68
N LEU A 169 -6.93 3.47 -3.96
CA LEU A 169 -6.63 3.46 -2.54
C LEU A 169 -5.12 3.40 -2.35
N PHE A 170 -4.56 4.41 -1.70
CA PHE A 170 -3.14 4.56 -1.42
C PHE A 170 -2.90 4.44 0.09
N LEU A 171 -2.28 3.34 0.50
CA LEU A 171 -2.11 2.97 1.91
C LEU A 171 -0.71 3.29 2.42
N GLU A 172 -0.63 4.03 3.52
CA GLU A 172 0.62 4.59 4.04
C GLU A 172 0.98 3.92 5.37
N HIS A 173 1.94 2.99 5.34
CA HIS A 173 2.25 2.22 6.54
C HIS A 173 2.82 3.10 7.67
N LEU A 174 2.19 3.11 8.85
CA LEU A 174 2.52 4.00 9.97
C LEU A 174 3.98 3.89 10.42
N LYS A 175 4.46 2.66 10.62
CA LYS A 175 5.86 2.36 10.96
C LYS A 175 6.87 2.91 9.96
N LEU A 176 6.49 3.10 8.69
CA LEU A 176 7.39 3.54 7.63
C LEU A 176 7.44 5.06 7.48
N TYR A 177 6.45 5.81 7.99
CA TYR A 177 6.40 7.28 7.83
C TYR A 177 7.71 7.97 8.22
N ARG A 178 8.24 7.62 9.40
CA ARG A 178 9.50 8.14 9.94
C ARG A 178 10.56 7.04 10.04
N GLY A 179 10.48 6.06 9.15
CA GLY A 179 11.43 4.96 9.02
C GLY A 179 12.70 5.38 8.29
N GLU A 180 13.16 4.51 7.39
CA GLU A 180 14.39 4.77 6.62
C GLU A 180 14.30 6.07 5.80
N LYS A 181 15.45 6.74 5.67
CA LYS A 181 15.61 7.88 4.76
C LYS A 181 16.39 7.44 3.53
N VAL A 182 15.88 7.75 2.36
CA VAL A 182 16.52 7.43 1.07
C VAL A 182 16.60 8.66 0.19
N GLU A 183 17.43 8.63 -0.84
CA GLU A 183 17.44 9.67 -1.86
C GLU A 183 16.14 9.62 -2.68
N VAL A 184 15.43 10.75 -2.72
CA VAL A 184 14.20 10.92 -3.48
C VAL A 184 14.42 12.00 -4.53
N PRO A 185 14.14 11.75 -5.83
CA PRO A 185 14.23 12.76 -6.88
C PRO A 185 13.32 13.97 -6.61
N GLU A 186 13.80 15.16 -6.95
CA GLU A 186 12.98 16.37 -6.94
C GLU A 186 12.05 16.42 -8.16
N GLY A 187 10.98 17.21 -8.10
CA GLY A 187 10.02 17.35 -9.18
C GLY A 187 9.18 16.10 -9.43
N VAL A 188 8.55 16.03 -10.60
CA VAL A 188 7.66 14.92 -10.99
C VAL A 188 8.47 13.71 -11.46
N TYR A 189 8.22 12.55 -10.86
CA TYR A 189 8.55 11.25 -11.45
C TYR A 189 7.44 10.25 -11.13
N GLU A 190 7.34 9.20 -11.93
CA GLU A 190 6.29 8.19 -11.81
C GLU A 190 6.91 6.82 -11.59
N VAL A 191 6.34 6.09 -10.65
CA VAL A 191 6.52 4.64 -10.52
C VAL A 191 5.24 4.01 -11.06
N PRO A 192 5.31 3.15 -12.09
CA PRO A 192 4.12 2.59 -12.71
C PRO A 192 3.22 1.89 -11.68
N LEU A 193 1.93 2.19 -11.73
CA LEU A 193 0.91 1.38 -11.06
C LEU A 193 0.90 -0.02 -11.69
N ASP A 194 0.40 -1.00 -10.95
CA ASP A 194 0.17 -2.35 -11.45
C ASP A 194 1.49 -3.09 -11.81
N LYS A 195 2.63 -2.63 -11.25
CA LYS A 195 3.97 -3.18 -11.48
C LYS A 195 4.72 -3.44 -10.17
N ALA A 196 5.11 -4.70 -9.97
CA ALA A 196 5.94 -5.11 -8.84
C ALA A 196 7.41 -4.72 -9.08
N ASN A 197 8.23 -4.87 -8.03
CA ASN A 197 9.65 -4.60 -8.08
C ASN A 197 10.46 -5.68 -7.39
N ILE A 198 11.53 -6.13 -8.05
CA ILE A 198 12.52 -6.99 -7.43
C ILE A 198 13.48 -6.08 -6.65
N VAL A 199 13.26 -5.95 -5.34
CA VAL A 199 14.09 -5.10 -4.47
C VAL A 199 15.40 -5.79 -4.08
N ARG A 200 15.48 -7.10 -4.30
CA ARG A 200 16.68 -7.93 -4.13
C ARG A 200 16.59 -9.15 -5.04
N GLU A 201 17.60 -9.36 -5.86
CA GLU A 201 17.74 -10.56 -6.69
C GLU A 201 18.12 -11.79 -5.85
N GLY A 202 17.61 -12.95 -6.23
CA GLY A 202 17.98 -14.23 -5.64
C GLY A 202 17.58 -15.42 -6.52
N THR A 203 17.93 -16.63 -6.09
CA THR A 203 17.84 -17.84 -6.92
C THR A 203 17.17 -19.05 -6.27
N ASP A 204 17.12 -19.10 -4.94
CA ASP A 204 16.70 -20.32 -4.23
C ASP A 204 15.25 -20.25 -3.77
N ILE A 205 14.77 -19.06 -3.46
CA ILE A 205 13.39 -18.80 -3.01
C ILE A 205 12.98 -17.35 -3.29
N SER A 206 11.73 -17.15 -3.70
CA SER A 206 11.09 -15.83 -3.85
C SER A 206 10.22 -15.51 -2.64
N ILE A 207 10.45 -14.34 -2.03
CA ILE A 207 9.60 -13.76 -0.99
C ILE A 207 8.78 -12.64 -1.61
N VAL A 208 7.46 -12.82 -1.67
CA VAL A 208 6.51 -11.86 -2.25
C VAL A 208 5.80 -11.12 -1.12
N SER A 209 5.86 -9.80 -1.10
CA SER A 209 5.38 -8.99 0.03
C SER A 209 4.98 -7.57 -0.40
N TYR A 210 4.41 -6.79 0.52
CA TYR A 210 4.09 -5.36 0.35
C TYR A 210 4.23 -4.61 1.68
N GLY A 211 4.25 -3.27 1.65
CA GLY A 211 4.32 -2.41 2.83
C GLY A 211 5.52 -2.71 3.74
N ALA A 212 5.33 -2.67 5.06
CA ALA A 212 6.43 -2.91 6.02
C ALA A 212 7.00 -4.33 5.98
N MET A 213 6.24 -5.30 5.47
CA MET A 213 6.74 -6.68 5.36
C MET A 213 7.83 -6.82 4.31
N VAL A 214 7.96 -5.89 3.35
CA VAL A 214 9.12 -5.83 2.43
C VAL A 214 10.40 -5.51 3.21
N VAL A 215 10.33 -4.65 4.24
CA VAL A 215 11.46 -4.34 5.11
C VAL A 215 11.86 -5.58 5.91
N GLU A 216 10.90 -6.30 6.49
CA GLU A 216 11.16 -7.55 7.21
C GLU A 216 11.69 -8.67 6.29
N ALA A 217 11.20 -8.75 5.04
CA ALA A 217 11.69 -9.68 4.03
C ALA A 217 13.15 -9.39 3.63
N ARG A 218 13.54 -8.13 3.46
CA ARG A 218 14.94 -7.75 3.20
C ARG A 218 15.86 -8.19 4.35
N LYS A 219 15.46 -7.95 5.61
CA LYS A 219 16.21 -8.41 6.79
C LYS A 219 16.32 -9.94 6.84
N ALA A 220 15.23 -10.65 6.56
CA ALA A 220 15.24 -12.11 6.51
C ALA A 220 16.19 -12.64 5.42
N ALA A 221 16.21 -11.98 4.26
CA ALA A 221 17.11 -12.31 3.17
C ALA A 221 18.60 -12.07 3.54
N ASP A 222 18.92 -11.05 4.35
CA ASP A 222 20.27 -10.84 4.87
C ASP A 222 20.70 -12.00 5.77
N ILE A 223 19.84 -12.41 6.71
CA ILE A 223 20.10 -13.53 7.63
C ILE A 223 20.28 -14.85 6.85
N LEU A 224 19.39 -15.13 5.89
CA LEU A 224 19.45 -16.36 5.08
C LEU A 224 20.68 -16.41 4.17
N ALA A 225 21.20 -15.27 3.72
CA ALA A 225 22.42 -15.23 2.92
C ALA A 225 23.66 -15.67 3.73
N GLU A 226 23.69 -15.44 5.04
CA GLU A 226 24.76 -15.97 5.92
C GLU A 226 24.73 -17.50 6.00
N GLU A 227 23.57 -18.12 5.73
CA GLU A 227 23.38 -19.56 5.64
C GLU A 227 23.56 -20.12 4.22
N GLY A 228 23.94 -19.27 3.27
CA GLY A 228 24.13 -19.64 1.87
C GLY A 228 22.82 -19.79 1.07
N ILE A 229 21.70 -19.24 1.56
CA ILE A 229 20.40 -19.26 0.86
C ILE A 229 20.20 -17.93 0.13
N SER A 230 20.07 -18.00 -1.18
CA SER A 230 19.88 -16.86 -2.09
C SER A 230 18.40 -16.50 -2.23
N VAL A 231 17.99 -15.41 -1.58
CA VAL A 231 16.59 -14.98 -1.49
C VAL A 231 16.30 -13.83 -2.44
N GLU A 232 15.32 -14.03 -3.31
CA GLU A 232 14.71 -12.95 -4.10
C GLU A 232 13.59 -12.29 -3.29
N VAL A 233 13.55 -10.96 -3.27
CA VAL A 233 12.47 -10.20 -2.60
C VAL A 233 11.70 -9.38 -3.62
N VAL A 234 10.41 -9.69 -3.75
CA VAL A 234 9.46 -9.03 -4.65
C VAL A 234 8.54 -8.15 -3.82
N ASP A 235 8.63 -6.83 -4.02
CA ASP A 235 7.67 -5.87 -3.53
C ASP A 235 6.53 -5.72 -4.54
N LEU A 236 5.31 -6.08 -4.15
CA LEU A 236 4.15 -5.99 -5.02
C LEU A 236 3.84 -4.56 -5.46
N ARG A 237 4.07 -3.55 -4.58
CA ARG A 237 3.65 -2.15 -4.70
C ARG A 237 2.14 -1.94 -4.91
N THR A 238 1.54 -2.57 -5.91
CA THR A 238 0.11 -2.64 -6.15
C THR A 238 -0.37 -4.06 -5.85
N ILE A 239 -1.32 -4.19 -4.93
CA ILE A 239 -1.87 -5.50 -4.52
C ILE A 239 -3.16 -5.85 -5.26
N ALA A 240 -3.78 -4.87 -5.91
CA ALA A 240 -4.92 -5.05 -6.80
C ALA A 240 -4.87 -3.98 -7.89
N PRO A 241 -4.70 -4.33 -9.17
CA PRO A 241 -4.40 -5.68 -9.69
C PRO A 241 -2.97 -6.15 -9.36
N LEU A 242 -2.76 -7.48 -9.39
CA LEU A 242 -1.44 -8.09 -9.21
C LEU A 242 -0.62 -8.10 -10.51
N ASP A 243 0.68 -7.81 -10.42
CA ASP A 243 1.62 -7.93 -11.53
C ASP A 243 2.10 -9.38 -11.71
N MET A 244 1.24 -10.22 -12.28
CA MET A 244 1.54 -11.64 -12.48
C MET A 244 2.71 -11.89 -13.45
N GLY A 245 3.11 -10.90 -14.26
CA GLY A 245 4.29 -10.99 -15.11
C GLY A 245 5.56 -11.11 -14.27
N THR A 246 5.83 -10.11 -13.43
CA THR A 246 7.02 -10.08 -12.55
C THR A 246 6.99 -11.23 -11.54
N ILE A 247 5.82 -11.52 -10.95
CA ILE A 247 5.68 -12.65 -10.02
C ILE A 247 6.02 -13.96 -10.73
N GLY A 248 5.51 -14.17 -11.94
CA GLY A 248 5.77 -15.38 -12.73
C GLY A 248 7.23 -15.57 -13.10
N GLU A 249 7.92 -14.50 -13.52
CA GLU A 249 9.35 -14.53 -13.79
C GLU A 249 10.16 -14.93 -12.55
N SER A 250 9.78 -14.41 -11.39
CA SER A 250 10.39 -14.77 -10.09
C SER A 250 10.13 -16.24 -9.74
N VAL A 251 8.90 -16.72 -9.90
CA VAL A 251 8.55 -18.14 -9.63
C VAL A 251 9.30 -19.08 -10.56
N ALA A 252 9.37 -18.78 -11.86
CA ALA A 252 10.10 -19.59 -12.82
C ALA A 252 11.60 -19.66 -12.53
N LYS A 253 12.16 -18.62 -11.91
CA LYS A 253 13.57 -18.56 -11.51
C LYS A 253 13.87 -19.39 -10.27
N THR A 254 13.03 -19.32 -9.24
CA THR A 254 13.35 -19.89 -7.92
C THR A 254 12.61 -21.19 -7.59
N GLY A 255 11.43 -21.40 -8.17
CA GLY A 255 10.54 -22.55 -7.94
C GLY A 255 9.96 -22.67 -6.52
N ARG A 256 10.37 -21.82 -5.57
CA ARG A 256 9.89 -21.80 -4.18
C ARG A 256 9.38 -20.41 -3.85
N VAL A 257 8.17 -20.32 -3.30
CA VAL A 257 7.55 -19.03 -3.00
C VAL A 257 7.02 -18.96 -1.57
N LEU A 258 7.39 -17.88 -0.88
CA LEU A 258 6.85 -17.48 0.41
C LEU A 258 6.13 -16.13 0.29
N VAL A 259 4.83 -16.11 0.54
CA VAL A 259 4.04 -14.86 0.54
C VAL A 259 3.98 -14.30 1.96
N VAL A 260 4.30 -13.03 2.15
CA VAL A 260 4.37 -12.39 3.47
C VAL A 260 3.43 -11.20 3.52
N GLN A 261 2.61 -11.13 4.56
CA GLN A 261 1.76 -9.97 4.85
C GLN A 261 1.62 -9.74 6.35
N GLU A 262 1.35 -8.50 6.74
CA GLU A 262 1.05 -8.17 8.13
C GLU A 262 -0.35 -8.62 8.54
N ALA A 263 -1.32 -8.51 7.63
CA ALA A 263 -2.70 -8.91 7.88
C ALA A 263 -2.82 -10.38 8.33
N GLN A 264 -3.87 -10.64 9.09
CA GLN A 264 -4.25 -11.97 9.57
C GLN A 264 -4.31 -12.99 8.43
N ARG A 265 -4.12 -14.25 8.76
CA ARG A 265 -4.14 -15.36 7.79
C ARG A 265 -5.43 -15.41 6.96
N ILE A 266 -6.59 -15.13 7.54
CA ILE A 266 -7.87 -15.10 6.79
C ILE A 266 -8.06 -13.82 5.94
N ALA A 267 -7.24 -12.79 6.17
CA ALA A 267 -7.38 -11.46 5.59
C ALA A 267 -6.25 -11.17 4.58
N GLY A 268 -6.08 -9.89 4.23
CA GLY A 268 -5.09 -9.42 3.27
C GLY A 268 -5.29 -10.02 1.86
N VAL A 269 -4.20 -10.13 1.11
CA VAL A 269 -4.21 -10.62 -0.28
C VAL A 269 -3.40 -11.90 -0.49
N ALA A 270 -2.73 -12.41 0.55
CA ALA A 270 -1.84 -13.56 0.41
C ALA A 270 -2.55 -14.79 -0.17
N SER A 271 -3.79 -15.06 0.22
CA SER A 271 -4.57 -16.17 -0.34
C SER A 271 -4.76 -16.04 -1.85
N HIS A 272 -5.06 -14.84 -2.34
CA HIS A 272 -5.22 -14.57 -3.78
C HIS A 272 -3.89 -14.68 -4.53
N VAL A 273 -2.81 -14.10 -3.99
CA VAL A 273 -1.45 -14.24 -4.58
C VAL A 273 -1.07 -15.71 -4.68
N MET A 274 -1.27 -16.47 -3.61
CA MET A 274 -0.96 -17.90 -3.58
C MET A 274 -1.79 -18.70 -4.58
N SER A 275 -3.08 -18.41 -4.72
CA SER A 275 -3.94 -19.09 -5.68
C SER A 275 -3.53 -18.79 -7.13
N GLU A 276 -3.26 -17.52 -7.44
CA GLU A 276 -2.81 -17.12 -8.78
C GLU A 276 -1.48 -17.76 -9.16
N ILE A 277 -0.54 -17.85 -8.21
CA ILE A 277 0.73 -18.54 -8.44
C ILE A 277 0.52 -20.03 -8.66
N SER A 278 -0.25 -20.67 -7.78
CA SER A 278 -0.48 -22.13 -7.83
C SER A 278 -1.26 -22.54 -9.09
N GLU A 279 -2.13 -21.69 -9.61
CA GLU A 279 -2.90 -21.95 -10.83
C GLU A 279 -2.06 -21.72 -12.09
N ARG A 280 -1.31 -20.61 -12.16
CA ARG A 280 -0.62 -20.19 -13.39
C ARG A 280 0.77 -20.78 -13.57
N PHE A 281 1.48 -21.05 -12.47
CA PHE A 281 2.89 -21.47 -12.47
C PHE A 281 3.09 -22.83 -11.80
N PHE A 282 2.06 -23.67 -11.80
CA PHE A 282 2.09 -24.99 -11.15
C PHE A 282 3.30 -25.84 -11.54
N LEU A 283 3.69 -25.82 -12.81
CA LEU A 283 4.80 -26.64 -13.34
C LEU A 283 6.19 -26.11 -12.94
N ASP A 284 6.29 -24.85 -12.52
CA ASP A 284 7.54 -24.24 -12.08
C ASP A 284 7.78 -24.44 -10.58
N LEU A 285 6.75 -24.81 -9.82
CA LEU A 285 6.84 -24.99 -8.37
C LEU A 285 7.53 -26.30 -7.99
N VAL A 286 8.57 -26.21 -7.16
CA VAL A 286 9.28 -27.35 -6.56
C VAL A 286 8.88 -27.61 -5.11
N ALA A 287 8.15 -26.68 -4.50
CA ALA A 287 7.63 -26.74 -3.14
C ALA A 287 6.24 -26.08 -3.07
N PRO A 288 5.40 -26.40 -2.06
CA PRO A 288 4.12 -25.70 -1.90
C PRO A 288 4.33 -24.21 -1.64
N VAL A 289 3.57 -23.37 -2.34
CA VAL A 289 3.51 -21.94 -2.00
C VAL A 289 3.08 -21.82 -0.54
N SER A 290 3.90 -21.15 0.28
CA SER A 290 3.62 -20.97 1.71
C SER A 290 3.41 -19.51 2.04
N ARG A 291 2.98 -19.24 3.27
CA ARG A 291 2.76 -17.87 3.73
C ARG A 291 3.14 -17.64 5.19
N VAL A 292 3.62 -16.44 5.47
CA VAL A 292 3.82 -15.89 6.82
C VAL A 292 2.86 -14.71 6.98
N THR A 293 1.98 -14.81 7.97
CA THR A 293 0.86 -13.89 8.20
C THR A 293 0.63 -13.75 9.70
N ALA A 294 -0.08 -12.71 10.14
CA ALA A 294 -0.47 -12.65 11.54
C ALA A 294 -1.48 -13.77 11.93
N PRO A 295 -1.59 -14.10 13.23
CA PRO A 295 -2.61 -15.02 13.74
C PRO A 295 -4.05 -14.55 13.45
N ASP A 296 -4.99 -15.50 13.33
CA ASP A 296 -6.42 -15.21 13.11
C ASP A 296 -7.13 -14.74 14.40
N THR A 297 -6.71 -13.59 14.90
CA THR A 297 -7.35 -12.85 15.99
C THR A 297 -7.61 -11.42 15.54
N THR A 298 -8.40 -10.65 16.30
CA THR A 298 -8.41 -9.19 16.15
C THR A 298 -6.99 -8.63 16.30
N TYR A 299 -6.71 -7.50 15.64
CA TYR A 299 -5.45 -6.78 15.83
C TYR A 299 -5.23 -6.51 17.33
N PRO A 300 -4.05 -6.80 17.90
CA PRO A 300 -3.83 -6.77 19.33
C PRO A 300 -3.75 -5.34 19.89
N LEU A 301 -3.99 -5.22 21.20
CA LEU A 301 -3.59 -4.02 21.94
C LEU A 301 -2.04 -3.88 21.92
N PRO A 302 -1.50 -2.66 22.06
CA PRO A 302 -0.06 -2.37 21.92
C PRO A 302 0.91 -3.32 22.64
N GLN A 303 0.54 -3.80 23.82
CA GLN A 303 1.41 -4.67 24.63
C GLN A 303 1.68 -6.04 24.00
N ALA A 304 0.82 -6.50 23.09
CA ALA A 304 0.94 -7.79 22.43
C ALA A 304 1.41 -7.70 20.96
N GLU A 305 1.63 -6.49 20.41
CA GLU A 305 2.07 -6.33 19.02
C GLU A 305 3.35 -7.11 18.71
N GLN A 306 4.35 -7.07 19.59
CA GLN A 306 5.67 -7.66 19.33
C GLN A 306 5.65 -9.19 19.19
N ILE A 307 4.71 -9.88 19.83
CA ILE A 307 4.57 -11.34 19.76
C ILE A 307 3.56 -11.79 18.71
N TRP A 308 2.84 -10.85 18.10
CA TRP A 308 1.76 -11.11 17.17
C TRP A 308 2.11 -10.73 15.73
N LEU A 309 2.81 -9.60 15.55
CA LEU A 309 3.22 -9.12 14.24
C LEU A 309 4.24 -10.07 13.61
N PRO A 310 4.03 -10.48 12.34
CA PRO A 310 5.03 -11.21 11.59
C PRO A 310 6.33 -10.41 11.49
N ASN A 311 7.45 -11.08 11.67
CA ASN A 311 8.77 -10.44 11.65
C ASN A 311 9.78 -11.24 10.84
N ALA A 312 10.98 -10.68 10.67
CA ALA A 312 12.07 -11.32 9.93
C ALA A 312 12.37 -12.76 10.40
N GLN A 313 12.28 -13.08 11.69
CA GLN A 313 12.57 -14.41 12.20
C GLN A 313 11.52 -15.45 11.78
N ASP A 314 10.25 -15.06 11.70
CA ASP A 314 9.17 -15.92 11.20
C ASP A 314 9.36 -16.24 9.71
N ILE A 315 9.79 -15.22 8.95
CA ILE A 315 10.13 -15.33 7.53
C ILE A 315 11.33 -16.27 7.35
N VAL A 316 12.43 -16.06 8.09
CA VAL A 316 13.63 -16.91 8.07
C VAL A 316 13.27 -18.36 8.35
N THR A 317 12.48 -18.60 9.40
CA THR A 317 12.09 -19.96 9.80
C THR A 317 11.30 -20.67 8.70
N SER A 318 10.35 -19.96 8.08
CA SER A 318 9.49 -20.52 7.03
C SER A 318 10.23 -20.69 5.69
N ALA A 319 11.08 -19.74 5.31
CA ALA A 319 11.91 -19.82 4.10
C ALA A 319 12.93 -20.96 4.21
N ARG A 320 13.63 -21.07 5.35
CA ARG A 320 14.57 -22.17 5.61
C ARG A 320 13.89 -23.53 5.47
N LYS A 321 12.68 -23.66 6.04
CA LYS A 321 11.88 -24.87 5.92
C LYS A 321 11.61 -25.24 4.47
N LEU A 322 11.16 -24.29 3.65
CA LEU A 322 10.89 -24.50 2.23
C LEU A 322 12.12 -24.92 1.42
N VAL A 323 13.29 -24.37 1.75
CA VAL A 323 14.54 -24.67 1.03
C VAL A 323 15.15 -26.01 1.45
N GLN A 324 14.97 -26.43 2.72
CA GLN A 324 15.62 -27.63 3.26
C GLN A 324 14.74 -28.89 3.20
N GLU A 325 13.42 -28.76 3.29
CA GLU A 325 12.49 -29.90 3.31
C GLU A 325 12.00 -30.34 1.91
N TYR A 326 12.24 -29.53 0.87
CA TYR A 326 11.83 -29.77 -0.53
C TYR A 326 12.98 -29.52 -1.50
#